data_AF-A0A820BGH8-F1
#
_entry.id   AF-A0A820BGH8-F1
#
_cell.length_a   1.000
_cell.length_b   1.000
_cell.length_c   1.000
_cell.angle_alpha   90.00
_cell.angle_beta   90.00
_cell.angle_gamma   90.00
#
_symmetry.space_group_name_H-M   'P 1'
#
loop_
_entity.id
_entity.type
_entity.pdbx_description
1 polymer ?
#
loop_
_entity_poly.entity_id
_entity_poly.type
_entity_poly.pdbx_seq_one_letter_code
_entity_poly.pdbx_strand_id
1 'polypeptide(L)'
;MSSFVCNIPSDVSVPPRFIVNLDLSPALRWQHILRLYIDQFREVEKKIDSMITDIIGQFAGPMLEKILSTIMSGITRLGLVYYGQELKGFSEITGIPLGKLVLIQFVYECFACCTSIVCKDEQNNIPV
;
A
#
# COMPACT_ATOMS: atom_id res chain seq x y z
N MET A 1 6.95 -39.92 8.04
CA MET A 1 7.07 -38.68 8.83
C MET A 1 7.80 -37.66 7.95
N SER A 2 7.07 -37.06 7.01
CA SER A 2 7.66 -36.15 6.03
C SER A 2 7.33 -34.73 6.47
N SER A 3 8.24 -34.12 7.21
CA SER A 3 8.21 -32.68 7.44
C SER A 3 8.27 -32.00 6.08
N PHE A 4 7.26 -31.20 5.73
CA PHE A 4 7.37 -30.28 4.61
C PHE A 4 8.39 -29.21 4.99
N VAL A 5 9.67 -29.48 4.75
CA VAL A 5 10.71 -28.47 4.81
C VAL A 5 10.57 -27.64 3.56
N CYS A 6 9.92 -26.48 3.68
CA CYS A 6 9.94 -25.48 2.64
C CYS A 6 11.36 -24.91 2.58
N ASN A 7 12.22 -25.54 1.78
CA ASN A 7 13.52 -24.97 1.45
C ASN A 7 13.26 -23.77 0.53
N ILE A 8 13.34 -22.56 1.10
CA ILE A 8 13.31 -21.32 0.32
C ILE A 8 14.53 -21.36 -0.59
N PRO A 9 14.37 -21.35 -1.92
CA PRO A 9 15.50 -21.42 -2.82
C PRO A 9 16.34 -20.14 -2.69
N SER A 10 17.67 -20.28 -2.83
CA SER A 10 18.66 -19.24 -2.49
C SER A 10 18.61 -18.00 -3.40
N ASP A 11 17.82 -18.05 -4.47
CA ASP A 11 17.53 -16.96 -5.40
C ASP A 11 16.38 -16.06 -4.95
N VAL A 12 15.64 -16.44 -3.91
CA VAL A 12 14.52 -15.64 -3.38
C VAL A 12 15.04 -14.57 -2.43
N SER A 13 14.99 -13.31 -2.87
CA SER A 13 15.28 -12.16 -2.01
C SER A 13 14.25 -12.06 -0.89
N VAL A 14 14.69 -12.22 0.36
CA VAL A 14 13.83 -12.05 1.54
C VAL A 14 13.48 -10.56 1.71
N PRO A 15 12.19 -10.19 1.86
CA PRO A 15 11.82 -8.80 2.12
C PRO A 15 12.45 -8.28 3.43
N PRO A 16 12.92 -7.03 3.45
CA PRO A 16 13.50 -6.45 4.66
C PRO A 16 12.45 -6.26 5.76
N ARG A 17 12.91 -6.34 7.01
CA ARG A 17 12.06 -6.19 8.19
C ARG A 17 12.19 -4.78 8.76
N PHE A 18 11.06 -4.19 9.13
CA PHE A 18 10.98 -2.88 9.77
C PHE A 18 10.17 -2.94 11.06
N ILE A 19 10.43 -2.00 11.97
CA ILE A 19 9.67 -1.84 13.21
C ILE A 19 8.85 -0.57 13.10
N VAL A 20 7.52 -0.71 13.12
CA VAL A 20 6.59 0.42 13.13
C VAL A 20 6.23 0.72 14.58
N ASN A 21 6.75 1.82 15.12
CA ASN A 21 6.46 2.23 16.50
C ASN A 21 5.08 2.91 16.58
N LEU A 22 4.11 2.26 17.23
CA LEU A 22 2.74 2.77 17.38
C LEU A 22 2.61 3.88 18.43
N ASP A 23 3.60 4.03 19.33
CA ASP A 23 3.66 5.13 20.31
C ASP A 23 3.95 6.48 19.65
N LEU A 24 4.49 6.47 18.42
CA LEU A 24 4.64 7.68 17.62
C LEU A 24 3.28 8.17 17.12
N SER A 25 3.19 9.49 16.90
CA SER A 25 2.03 10.07 16.23
C SER A 25 1.86 9.44 14.84
N PRO A 26 0.63 9.21 14.35
CA PRO A 26 0.39 8.45 13.12
C PRO A 26 1.17 8.96 11.90
N ALA A 27 1.29 10.28 11.74
CA ALA A 27 2.04 10.90 10.64
C ALA A 27 3.55 10.58 10.63
N LEU A 28 4.10 10.15 11.78
CA LEU A 28 5.53 9.87 11.93
C LEU A 28 5.90 8.38 11.82
N ARG A 29 4.92 7.48 11.90
CA ARG A 29 5.15 6.02 12.02
C ARG A 29 5.94 5.43 10.86
N TRP A 30 5.64 5.89 9.65
CA TRP A 30 6.14 5.31 8.40
C TRP A 30 7.37 6.02 7.82
N GLN A 31 7.78 7.18 8.36
CA GLN A 31 8.77 8.05 7.72
C GLN A 31 10.10 7.34 7.45
N HIS A 32 10.54 6.50 8.38
CA HIS A 32 11.79 5.76 8.27
C HIS A 32 11.79 4.78 7.09
N ILE A 33 10.63 4.18 6.76
CA ILE A 33 10.46 3.30 5.60
C ILE A 33 10.33 4.13 4.33
N LEU A 34 9.49 5.18 4.34
CA LEU A 34 9.23 5.99 3.15
C LEU A 34 10.49 6.62 2.56
N ARG A 35 11.43 7.05 3.40
CA ARG A 35 12.71 7.60 2.94
C ARG A 35 13.58 6.59 2.19
N LEU A 36 13.46 5.30 2.52
CA LEU A 36 14.20 4.23 1.84
C LEU A 36 13.59 3.87 0.48
N TYR A 37 12.27 4.05 0.34
CA TYR A 37 11.52 3.60 -0.85
C TYR A 37 10.91 4.74 -1.69
N ILE A 38 11.38 5.96 -1.49
CA ILE A 38 10.78 7.17 -2.06
C ILE A 38 10.65 7.11 -3.59
N ASP A 39 11.69 6.60 -4.25
CA ASP A 39 11.72 6.49 -5.70
C ASP A 39 10.80 5.37 -6.20
N GLN A 40 10.74 4.22 -5.52
CA GLN A 40 9.80 3.18 -5.94
C GLN A 40 8.34 3.61 -5.75
N PHE A 41 8.02 4.40 -4.72
CA PHE A 41 6.66 4.94 -4.57
C PHE A 41 6.27 5.89 -5.72
N ARG A 42 7.21 6.70 -6.21
CA ARG A 42 6.98 7.53 -7.42
C ARG A 42 6.79 6.68 -8.67
N GLU A 43 7.51 5.57 -8.79
CA GLU A 43 7.31 4.64 -9.91
C GLU A 43 5.95 3.91 -9.82
N VAL A 44 5.52 3.55 -8.61
CA VAL A 44 4.17 3.00 -8.38
C VAL A 44 3.10 4.03 -8.75
N GLU A 45 3.27 5.29 -8.36
CA GLU A 45 2.37 6.39 -8.74
C GLU A 45 2.21 6.49 -10.27
N LYS A 46 3.33 6.53 -11.01
CA LYS A 46 3.31 6.58 -12.48
C LYS A 46 2.61 5.38 -13.11
N LYS A 47 2.82 4.18 -12.56
CA LYS A 47 2.14 2.96 -13.04
C LYS A 47 0.64 3.04 -12.84
N ILE A 48 0.20 3.58 -11.70
CA ILE A 48 -1.23 3.77 -11.41
C ILE A 48 -1.83 4.80 -12.37
N ASP A 49 -1.12 5.90 -12.67
CA ASP A 49 -1.58 6.88 -13.65
C ASP A 49 -1.71 6.30 -15.06
N SER A 50 -0.78 5.43 -15.45
CA SER A 50 -0.88 4.67 -16.71
C SER A 50 -2.10 3.77 -16.71
N MET A 51 -2.30 2.97 -15.65
CA MET A 51 -3.46 2.08 -15.54
C MET A 51 -4.79 2.85 -15.61
N ILE A 52 -4.91 3.98 -14.91
CA ILE A 52 -6.11 4.83 -14.97
C ILE A 52 -6.35 5.32 -16.39
N THR A 53 -5.29 5.78 -17.06
CA THR A 53 -5.34 6.25 -18.45
C THR A 53 -5.74 5.15 -19.42
N ASP A 54 -5.24 3.93 -19.22
CA ASP A 54 -5.54 2.78 -20.08
C ASP A 54 -6.98 2.27 -19.90
N ILE A 55 -7.53 2.34 -18.69
CA ILE A 55 -8.89 1.87 -18.37
C ILE A 55 -9.95 2.92 -18.77
N ILE A 56 -9.70 4.20 -18.47
CA ILE A 56 -10.71 5.27 -18.55
C ILE A 56 -10.51 6.15 -19.80
N GLY A 57 -9.31 6.12 -20.38
CA GLY A 57 -8.92 6.89 -21.56
C GLY A 57 -8.06 8.12 -21.24
N GLN A 58 -7.22 8.52 -22.19
CA GLN A 58 -6.21 9.59 -22.04
C GLN A 58 -6.76 10.96 -21.63
N PHE A 59 -7.98 11.30 -22.03
CA PHE A 59 -8.59 12.58 -21.67
C PHE A 59 -9.42 12.51 -20.37
N ALA A 60 -10.21 11.44 -20.20
CA ALA A 60 -11.11 11.31 -19.06
C ALA A 60 -10.40 10.85 -17.78
N GLY A 61 -9.37 10.01 -17.89
CA GLY A 61 -8.63 9.44 -16.76
C GLY A 61 -8.01 10.49 -15.84
N PRO A 62 -7.10 11.37 -16.33
CA PRO A 62 -6.47 12.40 -15.50
C PRO A 62 -7.46 13.39 -14.91
N MET A 63 -8.53 13.73 -15.64
CA MET A 63 -9.58 14.63 -15.14
C MET A 63 -10.32 13.99 -13.96
N LEU A 64 -10.72 12.73 -14.11
CA LEU A 64 -11.43 12.00 -13.05
C LEU A 64 -10.53 11.78 -11.83
N GLU A 65 -9.27 11.38 -12.04
CA GLU A 65 -8.29 11.18 -10.98
C GLU A 65 -8.09 12.45 -10.16
N LYS A 66 -7.94 13.61 -10.82
CA LYS A 66 -7.81 14.91 -10.13
C LYS A 66 -9.05 15.29 -9.32
N ILE A 67 -10.26 15.06 -9.86
CA ILE A 67 -11.52 15.34 -9.15
C ILE A 67 -11.64 14.45 -7.92
N LEU A 68 -11.46 13.14 -8.08
CA LEU A 68 -11.56 12.18 -6.99
C LEU A 68 -10.48 12.43 -5.93
N SER A 69 -9.24 12.70 -6.34
CA SER A 69 -8.15 13.06 -5.43
C SER A 69 -8.47 14.33 -4.63
N THR A 70 -9.07 15.34 -5.26
CA THR A 70 -9.48 16.57 -4.54
C THR A 70 -10.55 16.28 -3.49
N ILE A 71 -11.59 15.51 -3.86
CA ILE A 71 -12.67 15.11 -2.96
C ILE A 71 -12.12 14.29 -1.80
N MET A 72 -11.31 13.27 -2.09
CA MET A 72 -10.72 12.38 -1.08
C MET A 72 -9.76 13.12 -0.15
N SER A 73 -8.99 14.09 -0.65
CA SER A 73 -8.17 14.95 0.20
C SER A 73 -9.04 15.76 1.16
N GLY A 74 -10.19 16.27 0.72
CA GLY A 74 -11.15 16.98 1.58
C GLY A 74 -11.71 16.07 2.68
N ILE A 75 -12.23 14.91 2.30
CA ILE A 75 -12.78 13.90 3.23
C ILE A 75 -11.73 13.45 4.25
N THR A 76 -10.48 13.27 3.83
CA THR A 76 -9.37 12.90 4.72
C THR A 76 -9.03 14.00 5.70
N ARG A 77 -9.10 15.27 5.28
CA ARG A 77 -8.87 16.42 6.17
C ARG A 77 -9.99 16.58 7.18
N LEU A 78 -11.22 16.21 6.83
CA LEU A 78 -12.37 16.14 7.75
C LEU A 78 -12.28 14.98 8.76
N GLY A 79 -11.27 14.11 8.65
CA GLY A 79 -11.08 12.99 9.57
C GLY A 79 -12.00 11.80 9.31
N LEU A 80 -12.66 11.77 8.15
CA LEU A 80 -13.57 10.69 7.77
C LEU A 80 -12.87 9.48 7.14
N VAL A 81 -11.59 9.62 6.77
CA VAL A 81 -10.77 8.51 6.26
C VAL A 81 -9.99 7.89 7.40
N TYR A 82 -10.17 6.59 7.57
CA TYR A 82 -9.43 5.80 8.54
C TYR A 82 -7.93 5.82 8.23
N TYR A 83 -7.09 5.93 9.26
CA TYR A 83 -5.64 6.16 9.12
C TYR A 83 -5.24 7.43 8.33
N GLY A 84 -6.15 8.40 8.15
CA GLY A 84 -5.89 9.60 7.37
C GLY A 84 -4.69 10.43 7.83
N GLN A 85 -4.32 10.35 9.11
CA GLN A 85 -3.12 11.02 9.65
C GLN A 85 -1.82 10.35 9.20
N GLU A 86 -1.81 9.03 9.02
CA GLU A 86 -0.65 8.31 8.47
C GLU A 86 -0.46 8.69 6.99
N LEU A 87 -1.56 8.77 6.24
CA LEU A 87 -1.55 9.20 4.84
C LEU A 87 -1.14 10.67 4.65
N LYS A 88 -1.47 11.55 5.62
CA LYS A 88 -0.96 12.93 5.62
C LYS A 88 0.55 12.97 5.75
N GLY A 89 1.12 12.27 6.74
CA GLY A 89 2.58 12.18 6.89
C GLY A 89 3.27 11.56 5.68
N PHE A 90 2.61 10.60 5.02
CA PHE A 90 3.07 10.03 3.76
C PHE A 90 3.10 11.11 2.66
N SER A 91 2.00 11.84 2.45
CA SER A 91 1.89 12.91 1.45
C SER A 91 2.95 14.00 1.63
N GLU A 92 3.23 14.39 2.88
CA GLU A 92 4.25 15.39 3.22
C GLU A 92 5.67 14.94 2.83
N ILE A 93 5.98 13.65 2.93
CA ILE A 93 7.31 13.11 2.61
C ILE A 93 7.48 12.86 1.12
N THR A 94 6.46 12.28 0.48
CA THR A 94 6.58 11.82 -0.90
C THR A 94 6.23 12.89 -1.92
N GLY A 95 5.45 13.90 -1.51
CA GLY A 95 4.87 14.90 -2.40
C GLY A 95 3.66 14.38 -3.18
N ILE A 96 3.29 13.11 -3.01
CA ILE A 96 2.12 12.52 -3.67
C ILE A 96 0.86 13.16 -3.05
N PRO A 97 -0.13 13.61 -3.86
CA PRO A 97 -1.35 14.21 -3.33
C PRO A 97 -2.07 13.30 -2.34
N LEU A 98 -2.49 13.85 -1.20
CA LEU A 98 -3.16 13.09 -0.13
C LEU A 98 -4.34 12.24 -0.64
N GLY A 99 -5.21 12.84 -1.46
CA GLY A 99 -6.35 12.11 -2.00
C GLY A 99 -5.96 10.97 -2.93
N LYS A 100 -4.88 11.14 -3.71
CA LYS A 100 -4.33 10.09 -4.56
C LYS A 100 -3.82 8.92 -3.72
N LEU A 101 -3.11 9.19 -2.61
CA LEU A 101 -2.71 8.13 -1.67
C LEU A 101 -3.90 7.34 -1.12
N VAL A 102 -5.03 8.00 -0.86
CA VAL A 102 -6.26 7.30 -0.43
C VAL A 102 -6.83 6.44 -1.57
N LEU A 103 -6.86 6.96 -2.80
CA LEU A 103 -7.31 6.21 -3.97
C LEU A 103 -6.45 4.96 -4.20
N ILE A 104 -5.14 5.04 -3.98
CA ILE A 104 -4.22 3.89 -4.09
C ILE A 104 -4.60 2.77 -3.09
N GLN A 105 -5.02 3.12 -1.87
CA GLN A 105 -5.52 2.11 -0.92
C GLN A 105 -6.79 1.43 -1.44
N PHE A 106 -7.68 2.19 -2.07
CA PHE A 106 -8.89 1.61 -2.69
C PHE A 106 -8.55 0.68 -3.86
N VAL A 107 -7.54 1.03 -4.66
CA VAL A 107 -7.03 0.16 -5.73
C VAL A 107 -6.53 -1.17 -5.16
N TYR A 108 -5.84 -1.17 -4.03
CA TYR A 108 -5.45 -2.42 -3.37
C TYR A 108 -6.67 -3.28 -3.01
N GLU A 109 -7.67 -2.68 -2.37
CA GLU A 109 -8.90 -3.41 -1.96
C GLU A 109 -9.71 -3.94 -3.14
N CYS A 110 -9.74 -3.24 -4.27
CA CYS A 110 -10.53 -3.64 -5.44
C CYS A 110 -9.84 -4.67 -6.34
N PHE A 111 -8.51 -4.63 -6.44
CA PHE A 111 -7.77 -5.35 -7.46
C PHE A 111 -6.76 -6.38 -6.92
N ALA A 112 -6.55 -6.46 -5.60
CA ALA A 112 -5.67 -7.48 -5.03
C ALA A 112 -6.30 -8.88 -5.15
N CYS A 113 -5.52 -9.82 -5.68
CA CYS A 113 -5.86 -11.24 -5.74
C CYS A 113 -4.82 -12.04 -4.96
N CYS A 114 -5.25 -13.03 -4.18
CA CYS A 114 -4.34 -13.91 -3.45
C CYS A 114 -4.83 -15.36 -3.46
N THR A 115 -3.90 -16.29 -3.23
CA THR A 115 -4.21 -17.67 -2.88
C THR A 115 -3.68 -17.91 -1.47
N SER A 116 -4.59 -18.18 -0.54
CA SER A 116 -4.26 -18.43 0.87
C SER A 116 -4.58 -19.88 1.22
N ILE A 117 -3.67 -20.55 1.94
CA ILE A 117 -3.84 -21.93 2.36
C ILE A 117 -3.75 -21.98 3.88
N VAL A 118 -4.76 -22.57 4.52
CA VAL A 118 -4.76 -22.86 5.95
C VAL A 118 -4.91 -24.37 6.10
N CYS A 119 -3.87 -25.03 6.61
CA CYS A 119 -3.89 -26.46 6.91
C CYS A 119 -3.42 -26.68 8.35
N LYS A 120 -3.84 -27.79 8.94
CA LYS A 120 -3.33 -28.25 10.22
C LYS A 120 -2.22 -29.26 9.96
N ASP A 121 -1.19 -29.24 10.80
CA ASP A 121 -0.19 -30.31 10.80
C ASP A 121 -0.75 -31.60 11.42
N GLU A 122 0.04 -32.67 11.42
CA GLU A 122 -0.32 -33.97 12.02
C GLU A 122 -0.57 -33.88 13.54
N GLN A 123 -0.05 -32.83 14.18
CA GLN A 123 -0.19 -32.53 15.60
C GLN A 123 -1.35 -31.56 15.90
N ASN A 124 -2.18 -31.24 14.89
CA ASN A 124 -3.32 -30.32 14.98
C ASN A 124 -2.92 -28.85 15.29
N ASN A 125 -1.67 -28.48 15.05
CA ASN A 125 -1.23 -27.08 15.07
C ASN A 125 -1.54 -26.41 13.73
N ILE A 126 -1.70 -25.08 13.76
CA ILE A 126 -1.77 -24.24 12.56
C ILE A 126 -0.35 -23.71 12.31
N PRO A 127 0.33 -24.09 11.21
CA PRO A 127 1.62 -23.53 10.86
C PRO A 127 1.50 -22.01 10.72
N VAL A 128 2.42 -21.29 11.36
CA VAL A 128 2.49 -19.82 11.36
C VAL A 128 3.57 -19.35 10.40
#